data_AF-A0A8S0V027-F1
#
_entry.id   AF-A0A8S0V027-F1
#
_cell.length_a   1.000
_cell.length_b   1.000
_cell.length_c   1.000
_cell.angle_alpha   90.00
_cell.angle_beta   90.00
_cell.angle_gamma   90.00
#
_symmetry.space_group_name_H-M   'P 1'
#
loop_
_entity.id
_entity.type
_entity.pdbx_description
1 polymer ?
#
loop_
_entity_poly.entity_id
_entity_poly.type
_entity_poly.pdbx_seq_one_letter_code
_entity_poly.pdbx_strand_id
1 'polypeptide(L)'
;MRLIMSTVRFMCQKKTEEDVPQENLRGTYCNVGKEDLFLVLQFLEDANLTETARILEEESGIFFNMSYFENIVTNGDWDKVERYLLAFTGINDNTNSTKIFYEIRRRKCLEALDM
;
A
#
# COMPACT_ATOMS: atom_id res chain seq x y z
N MET A 1 -11.69 -2.39 12.07
CA MET A 1 -10.63 -3.12 11.34
C MET A 1 -11.14 -3.88 10.12
N ARG A 2 -12.13 -4.79 10.22
CA ARG A 2 -12.64 -5.58 9.07
C ARG A 2 -12.97 -4.78 7.79
N LEU A 3 -13.61 -3.61 7.92
CA LEU A 3 -13.99 -2.76 6.77
C LEU A 3 -12.80 -2.08 6.08
N ILE A 4 -11.78 -1.65 6.84
CA ILE A 4 -10.56 -1.05 6.30
C ILE A 4 -9.80 -2.10 5.49
N MET A 5 -9.60 -3.28 6.09
CA MET A 5 -8.87 -4.39 5.46
C MET A 5 -9.56 -4.94 4.22
N SER A 6 -10.90 -5.06 4.23
CA SER A 6 -11.64 -5.52 3.05
C SER A 6 -11.58 -4.52 1.89
N THR A 7 -11.66 -3.22 2.19
CA THR A 7 -11.60 -2.17 1.15
C THR A 7 -10.19 -2.02 0.59
N VAL A 8 -9.15 -2.07 1.43
CA VAL A 8 -7.74 -2.04 0.97
C VAL A 8 -7.42 -3.26 0.11
N ARG A 9 -7.85 -4.46 0.52
CA ARG A 9 -7.69 -5.67 -0.29
C ARG A 9 -8.36 -5.56 -1.66
N PHE A 10 -9.58 -5.01 -1.70
CA PHE A 10 -10.28 -4.76 -2.95
C PHE A 10 -9.54 -3.76 -3.86
N MET A 11 -9.00 -2.67 -3.31
CA MET A 11 -8.20 -1.72 -4.09
C MET A 11 -6.91 -2.35 -4.63
N CYS A 12 -6.23 -3.17 -3.82
CA CYS A 12 -5.02 -3.87 -4.25
C CYS A 12 -5.31 -4.84 -5.40
N GLN A 13 -6.40 -5.62 -5.31
CA GLN A 13 -6.83 -6.57 -6.35
C GLN A 13 -7.20 -5.86 -7.66
N LYS A 14 -7.95 -4.75 -7.57
CA LYS A 14 -8.30 -3.90 -8.72
C LYS A 14 -7.06 -3.35 -9.43
N LYS A 15 -6.06 -2.91 -8.67
CA LYS A 15 -4.79 -2.42 -9.22
C LYS A 15 -4.02 -3.54 -9.92
N THR A 16 -4.04 -4.77 -9.39
CA THR A 16 -3.40 -5.94 -10.04
C THR A 16 -4.08 -6.34 -11.35
N GLU A 17 -5.39 -6.14 -11.47
CA GLU A 17 -6.16 -6.41 -12.71
C GLU A 17 -5.96 -5.32 -13.78
N GLU A 18 -5.78 -4.05 -13.39
CA GLU A 18 -5.47 -2.95 -14.32
C GLU A 18 -3.98 -2.93 -14.74
N ASP A 19 -3.08 -3.52 -13.95
CA ASP A 19 -1.68 -3.75 -14.29
C ASP A 19 -1.46 -5.00 -15.18
N VAL A 20 -2.53 -5.72 -15.59
CA VAL A 20 -2.42 -6.72 -16.67
C VAL A 20 -2.14 -5.97 -17.98
N PRO A 21 -1.07 -6.30 -18.72
CA PRO A 21 -0.71 -5.53 -19.91
C PRO A 21 -1.83 -5.62 -20.94
N GLN A 22 -2.65 -4.57 -21.07
CA GLN A 22 -3.33 -4.33 -22.32
C GLN A 22 -2.28 -3.83 -23.30
N GLU A 23 -1.86 -4.71 -24.21
CA GLU A 23 -1.13 -4.33 -25.41
C GLU A 23 -1.92 -3.25 -26.16
N ASN A 24 -1.62 -1.97 -25.92
CA ASN A 24 -1.29 -1.01 -26.97
C ASN A 24 -1.06 0.42 -26.46
N LEU A 25 0.04 0.99 -26.96
CA LEU A 25 0.25 2.39 -27.31
C LEU A 25 0.31 3.43 -26.18
N ARG A 26 1.49 3.56 -25.56
CA ARG A 26 2.37 4.76 -25.64
C ARG A 26 3.50 4.66 -24.61
N GLY A 27 4.74 4.68 -25.08
CA GLY A 27 5.92 4.91 -24.24
C GLY A 27 6.82 3.69 -24.11
N THR A 28 7.80 3.59 -25.00
CA THR A 28 8.92 2.66 -24.95
C THR A 28 9.89 3.04 -23.81
N TYR A 29 9.48 2.89 -22.54
CA TYR A 29 10.41 2.80 -21.38
C TYR A 29 9.76 1.97 -20.26
N CYS A 30 10.55 1.01 -19.73
CA CYS A 30 10.43 0.24 -18.48
C CYS A 30 9.32 -0.83 -18.29
N ASN A 31 9.30 -1.88 -19.13
CA ASN A 31 8.86 -3.20 -18.64
C ASN A 31 9.95 -3.88 -17.77
N VAL A 32 11.21 -3.42 -17.88
CA VAL A 32 12.39 -3.95 -17.16
C VAL A 32 12.43 -3.55 -15.67
N GLY A 33 11.77 -2.45 -15.26
CA GLY A 33 11.95 -1.90 -13.91
C GLY A 33 11.13 -2.55 -12.79
N LYS A 34 9.94 -3.10 -13.09
CA LYS A 34 9.06 -3.70 -12.06
C LYS A 34 9.57 -5.10 -11.63
N GLU A 35 10.05 -5.89 -12.58
CA GLU A 35 10.59 -7.23 -12.32
C GLU A 35 11.90 -7.18 -11.52
N ASP A 36 12.83 -6.29 -11.90
CA ASP A 36 14.08 -6.08 -11.17
C ASP A 36 13.83 -5.60 -9.74
N LEU A 37 12.86 -4.71 -9.53
CA LEU A 37 12.52 -4.23 -8.20
C LEU A 37 11.92 -5.34 -7.32
N PHE A 38 11.14 -6.23 -7.91
CA PHE A 38 10.61 -7.39 -7.19
C PHE A 38 11.73 -8.33 -6.73
N LEU A 39 12.75 -8.56 -7.57
CA LEU A 39 13.93 -9.34 -7.19
C LEU A 39 14.72 -8.68 -6.05
N VAL A 40 14.85 -7.35 -6.08
CA VAL A 40 15.47 -6.59 -4.97
C VAL A 40 14.65 -6.73 -3.69
N LEU A 41 13.33 -6.58 -3.76
CA LEU A 41 12.43 -6.76 -2.60
C LEU A 41 12.56 -8.17 -2.01
N GLN A 42 12.57 -9.21 -2.87
CA GLN A 42 12.76 -10.58 -2.44
C GLN A 42 14.11 -10.78 -1.75
N PHE A 43 15.19 -10.24 -2.32
CA PHE A 43 16.52 -10.29 -1.70
C PHE A 43 16.55 -9.63 -0.33
N LEU A 44 15.92 -8.46 -0.17
CA LEU A 44 15.87 -7.74 1.10
C LEU A 44 15.12 -8.56 2.16
N GLU A 45 14.01 -9.20 1.81
CA GLU A 45 13.27 -10.08 2.71
C GLU A 45 14.10 -11.31 3.10
N ASP A 46 14.73 -11.99 2.14
CA ASP A 46 15.59 -13.17 2.41
C ASP A 46 16.80 -12.83 3.30
N ALA A 47 17.33 -11.61 3.15
CA ALA A 47 18.41 -11.08 3.98
C ALA A 47 17.95 -10.53 5.35
N ASN A 48 16.65 -10.58 5.66
CA ASN A 48 16.02 -9.98 6.84
C ASN A 48 16.21 -8.44 6.95
N LEU A 49 16.40 -7.76 5.82
CA LEU A 49 16.48 -6.30 5.70
C LEU A 49 15.08 -5.69 5.56
N THR A 50 14.20 -6.03 6.50
CA THR A 50 12.76 -5.75 6.41
C THR A 50 12.44 -4.26 6.37
N GLU A 51 13.12 -3.42 7.15
CA GLU A 51 12.92 -1.96 7.13
C GLU A 51 13.29 -1.36 5.77
N THR A 52 14.40 -1.80 5.18
CA THR A 52 14.80 -1.37 3.84
C THR A 52 13.77 -1.80 2.80
N ALA A 53 13.19 -3.00 2.93
CA ALA A 53 12.12 -3.46 2.05
C ALA A 53 10.88 -2.57 2.19
N ARG A 54 10.46 -2.19 3.40
CA ARG A 54 9.32 -1.28 3.63
C ARG A 54 9.56 0.11 3.04
N ILE A 55 10.77 0.67 3.21
CA ILE A 55 11.13 1.96 2.60
C ILE A 55 11.06 1.87 1.08
N LEU A 56 11.58 0.80 0.49
CA LEU A 56 11.55 0.60 -0.96
C LEU A 56 10.11 0.47 -1.48
N GLU A 57 9.23 -0.22 -0.75
CA GLU A 57 7.80 -0.29 -1.07
C GLU A 57 7.13 1.09 -1.02
N GLU A 58 7.38 1.87 0.04
CA GLU A 58 6.83 3.22 0.21
C GLU A 58 7.33 4.21 -0.85
N GLU A 59 8.63 4.21 -1.16
CA GLU A 59 9.22 5.14 -2.13
C GLU A 59 8.87 4.79 -3.58
N SER A 60 8.78 3.49 -3.88
CA SER A 60 8.46 3.04 -5.23
C SER A 60 6.96 3.07 -5.52
N GLY A 61 6.10 2.79 -4.53
CA GLY A 61 4.66 2.63 -4.71
C GLY A 61 4.26 1.45 -5.61
N ILE A 62 5.19 0.54 -5.92
CA ILE A 62 5.01 -0.55 -6.88
C ILE A 62 4.43 -1.82 -6.23
N PHE A 63 4.81 -2.13 -5.00
CA PHE A 63 4.35 -3.33 -4.29
C PHE A 63 3.72 -2.98 -2.94
N PHE A 64 2.46 -3.38 -2.74
CA PHE A 64 1.75 -3.18 -1.48
C PHE A 64 1.84 -4.44 -0.61
N ASN A 65 2.67 -4.41 0.43
CA ASN A 65 2.72 -5.48 1.42
C ASN A 65 1.49 -5.46 2.35
N MET A 66 0.55 -6.36 2.09
CA MET A 66 -0.69 -6.48 2.87
C MET A 66 -0.46 -6.98 4.31
N SER A 67 0.54 -7.85 4.53
CA SER A 67 0.84 -8.39 5.86
C SER A 67 1.43 -7.31 6.77
N TYR A 68 2.33 -6.49 6.23
CA TYR A 68 2.86 -5.34 6.95
C TYR A 68 1.75 -4.33 7.28
N PHE A 69 0.91 -4.00 6.30
CA PHE A 69 -0.21 -3.09 6.51
C PHE A 69 -1.16 -3.59 7.61
N GLU A 70 -1.50 -4.89 7.61
CA GLU A 70 -2.31 -5.51 8.65
C GLU A 70 -1.69 -5.39 10.04
N ASN A 71 -0.37 -5.57 10.14
CA ASN A 71 0.37 -5.44 11.38
C ASN A 71 0.30 -4.01 11.94
N ILE A 72 0.59 -2.99 11.13
CA ILE A 72 0.55 -1.59 11.59
C ILE A 72 -0.87 -1.10 11.91
N VAL A 73 -1.90 -1.60 11.20
CA VAL A 73 -3.30 -1.34 11.54
C VAL A 73 -3.66 -1.98 12.88
N THR A 74 -3.27 -3.23 13.10
CA THR A 74 -3.58 -3.98 14.33
C THR A 74 -2.90 -3.36 15.56
N ASN A 75 -1.69 -2.84 15.39
CA ASN A 75 -0.95 -2.15 16.45
C ASN A 75 -1.47 -0.73 16.75
N GLY A 76 -2.43 -0.21 15.96
CA GLY A 76 -2.97 1.14 16.14
C GLY A 76 -1.98 2.26 15.73
N ASP A 77 -0.96 1.95 14.93
CA ASP A 77 0.03 2.94 14.48
C ASP A 77 -0.52 3.76 13.29
N TRP A 78 -1.55 4.57 13.58
CA TRP A 78 -2.34 5.26 12.57
C TRP A 78 -1.54 6.23 11.70
N ASP A 79 -0.47 6.81 12.24
CA ASP A 79 0.44 7.68 11.48
C ASP A 79 1.20 6.90 10.40
N LYS A 80 1.72 5.71 10.74
CA LYS A 80 2.34 4.83 9.73
C LYS A 80 1.33 4.28 8.75
N VAL A 81 0.12 3.93 9.20
CA VAL A 81 -0.96 3.45 8.32
C VAL A 81 -1.27 4.49 7.24
N GLU A 82 -1.42 5.76 7.63
CA GLU A 82 -1.72 6.85 6.71
C GLU A 82 -0.57 7.12 5.75
N ARG A 83 0.67 7.21 6.26
CA ARG A 83 1.88 7.42 5.43
C ARG A 83 2.07 6.31 4.40
N TYR A 84 1.96 5.05 4.83
CA TYR A 84 2.13 3.90 3.96
C TYR A 84 1.05 3.86 2.87
N LEU A 85 -0.22 4.14 3.21
CA LEU A 85 -1.29 4.16 2.21
C LEU A 85 -1.12 5.29 1.18
N LEU A 86 -0.62 6.46 1.59
CA LEU A 86 -0.37 7.60 0.72
C LEU A 86 0.66 7.32 -0.37
N ALA A 87 1.59 6.38 -0.16
CA ALA A 87 2.53 5.93 -1.18
C ALA A 87 1.85 5.29 -2.41
N PHE A 88 0.65 4.72 -2.23
CA PHE A 88 -0.04 3.96 -3.27
C PHE A 88 -1.28 4.64 -3.82
N THR A 89 -1.90 5.53 -3.03
CA THR A 89 -3.06 6.32 -3.44
C THR A 89 -3.19 7.60 -2.61
N GLY A 90 -3.50 8.70 -3.30
CA GLY A 90 -3.92 9.96 -2.71
C GLY A 90 -5.33 9.87 -2.13
N ILE A 91 -5.63 10.81 -1.21
CA ILE A 91 -6.88 10.85 -0.45
C ILE A 91 -8.12 10.96 -1.37
N ASN A 92 -7.98 11.61 -2.52
CA ASN A 92 -9.07 11.93 -3.42
C ASN A 92 -8.96 11.22 -4.78
N ASP A 93 -8.09 10.22 -4.92
CA ASP A 93 -7.88 9.54 -6.21
C ASP A 93 -9.14 8.80 -6.67
N ASN A 94 -9.89 8.23 -5.74
CA ASN A 94 -11.17 7.58 -6.00
C ASN A 94 -12.01 7.47 -4.71
N THR A 95 -13.28 7.09 -4.87
CA THR A 95 -14.24 6.97 -3.76
C THR A 95 -13.80 5.98 -2.67
N ASN A 96 -13.07 4.91 -3.03
CA ASN A 96 -12.56 3.95 -2.04
C ASN A 96 -11.42 4.57 -1.22
N SER A 97 -10.49 5.29 -1.87
CA SER A 97 -9.41 6.00 -1.18
C SER A 97 -9.97 6.99 -0.17
N THR A 98 -10.90 7.86 -0.59
CA THR A 98 -11.53 8.84 0.31
C THR A 98 -12.21 8.16 1.50
N LYS A 99 -12.94 7.06 1.24
CA LYS A 99 -13.61 6.28 2.28
C LYS A 99 -12.62 5.66 3.27
N ILE A 100 -11.50 5.11 2.80
CA ILE A 100 -10.50 4.49 3.66
C ILE A 100 -9.79 5.53 4.53
N PHE A 101 -9.33 6.64 3.96
CA PHE A 101 -8.68 7.70 4.74
C PHE A 101 -9.64 8.29 5.79
N TYR A 102 -10.93 8.43 5.45
CA TYR A 102 -11.94 8.81 6.42
C TYR A 102 -12.05 7.82 7.58
N GLU A 103 -12.13 6.51 7.30
CA GLU A 103 -12.23 5.48 8.34
C GLU A 103 -10.97 5.40 9.21
N ILE A 104 -9.77 5.54 8.63
CA ILE A 104 -8.50 5.58 9.37
C ILE A 104 -8.47 6.77 10.34
N ARG A 105 -8.75 7.98 9.85
CA ARG A 105 -8.74 9.19 10.69
C ARG A 105 -9.82 9.13 11.76
N ARG A 106 -11.00 8.59 11.43
CA ARG A 106 -12.06 8.35 12.41
C ARG A 106 -11.62 7.38 13.51
N ARG A 107 -10.91 6.29 13.16
CA ARG A 107 -10.36 5.34 14.15
C ARG A 107 -9.31 5.97 15.04
N LYS A 108 -8.38 6.72 14.44
CA LYS A 108 -7.36 7.49 15.16
C LYS A 108 -7.99 8.44 16.20
N CYS A 109 -9.02 9.18 15.81
CA CYS A 109 -9.73 10.08 16.74
C CYS A 109 -10.45 9.32 17.85
N LEU A 110 -11.06 8.16 17.58
CA LEU A 110 -11.75 7.37 18.61
C LEU A 110 -10.76 6.84 19.66
N GLU A 111 -9.62 6.29 19.23
CA GLU A 111 -8.61 5.78 20.15
C GLU A 111 -7.93 6.89 20.97
N ALA A 112 -7.80 8.09 20.40
CA ALA A 112 -7.32 9.25 21.14
C ALA A 112 -8.29 9.72 22.25
N LEU A 113 -9.59 9.44 22.10
CA LEU A 113 -10.62 9.78 23.09
C LEU A 113 -10.83 8.69 24.14
N ASP A 114 -10.46 7.44 23.83
CA ASP A 114 -10.49 6.31 24.75
C ASP A 114 -9.25 6.25 25.69
N MET A 115 -8.33 7.20 25.56
CA MET A 115 -7.14 7.39 26.42
C MET A 115 -7.38 8.31 27.62
#